data_AF-A0A009QAM6-F1
#
_entry.id   AF-A0A009QAM6-F1
#
_cell.length_a   1.000
_cell.length_b   1.000
_cell.length_c   1.000
_cell.angle_alpha   90.00
_cell.angle_beta   90.00
_cell.angle_gamma   90.00
#
_symmetry.space_group_name_H-M   'P 1'
#
loop_
_entity.id
_entity.type
_entity.pdbx_description
1 polymer ?
#
loop_
_entity_poly.entity_id
_entity_poly.type
_entity_poly.pdbx_seq_one_letter_code
_entity_poly.pdbx_strand_id
1 'polypeptide(L)'
;MKYIIGVLCVAYFPAYSFAEQLLDHTNTAVPSVPKSVGSNGEYTQVGANEQEQDLNFIHLFLNVSINSNANEDLVAVKQSKDGKLYIRSSTLKTLRLKMDEHIPDNQWVCINDLNGIQFKYLENEQSLNLKVPSNMLTGYSVDLSSQQVTSPHLLKMKPLNAAILNYSLYNTITNDENVFSGTAEGIFNSAIGNFSSGVLYNGSNENSYSHEKWVRLESKWQYVDPEKIRIYTLGDFISNSPDWGSSVRLAGFQWSSAYSQRGDIVTSALPQFSGSAALPSTLDLYVNQQ
;
A
#
# COMPACT_ATOMS: atom_id res chain seq x y z
N MET A 1 -26.47 38.07 19.37
CA MET A 1 -26.91 36.79 18.77
C MET A 1 -25.80 36.34 17.82
N LYS A 2 -25.20 35.17 18.04
CA LYS A 2 -24.10 34.64 17.21
C LYS A 2 -24.71 33.76 16.12
N TYR A 3 -24.56 34.13 14.86
CA TYR A 3 -24.93 33.29 13.72
C TYR A 3 -23.66 32.70 13.12
N ILE A 4 -23.53 31.38 13.15
CA ILE A 4 -22.51 30.64 12.40
C ILE A 4 -23.13 30.35 11.05
N ILE A 5 -22.66 31.03 10.00
CA ILE A 5 -23.06 30.75 8.62
C ILE A 5 -21.93 29.93 8.00
N GLY A 6 -22.15 28.62 7.90
CA GLY A 6 -21.30 27.73 7.11
C GLY A 6 -21.81 27.68 5.68
N VAL A 7 -21.07 28.26 4.73
CA VAL A 7 -21.36 28.12 3.29
C VAL A 7 -20.47 27.01 2.74
N LEU A 8 -21.07 25.85 2.44
CA LEU A 8 -20.42 24.78 1.70
C LEU A 8 -20.65 25.04 0.21
N CYS A 9 -19.64 25.53 -0.49
CA CYS A 9 -19.71 25.72 -1.94
C CYS A 9 -19.07 24.50 -2.63
N VAL A 10 -19.89 23.60 -3.16
CA VAL A 10 -19.43 22.48 -3.99
C VAL A 10 -19.56 22.89 -5.45
N ALA A 11 -18.44 23.28 -6.07
CA ALA A 11 -18.41 23.54 -7.50
C ALA A 11 -18.29 22.21 -8.26
N TYR A 12 -19.33 21.83 -9.00
CA TYR A 12 -19.34 20.66 -9.87
C TYR A 12 -18.90 21.08 -11.28
N PHE A 13 -17.69 20.69 -11.69
CA PHE A 13 -17.25 20.81 -13.08
C PHE A 13 -17.54 19.50 -13.82
N PRO A 14 -18.44 19.48 -14.82
CA PRO A 14 -18.64 18.30 -15.64
C PRO A 14 -17.48 18.18 -16.62
N ALA A 15 -16.47 17.38 -16.25
CA ALA A 15 -15.47 16.89 -17.20
C ALA A 15 -16.06 15.65 -17.90
N TYR A 16 -16.43 15.79 -19.17
CA TYR A 16 -16.73 14.65 -20.02
C TYR A 16 -15.43 13.90 -20.31
N SER A 17 -15.11 12.89 -19.51
CA SER A 17 -14.08 11.90 -19.86
C SER A 17 -14.72 10.77 -20.65
N PHE A 18 -14.21 10.51 -21.84
CA PHE A 18 -14.47 9.26 -22.55
C PHE A 18 -13.96 8.12 -21.66
N ALA A 19 -14.84 7.18 -21.31
CA ALA A 19 -14.48 5.99 -20.55
C ALA A 19 -13.72 5.02 -21.46
N GLU A 20 -12.45 5.34 -21.73
CA GLU A 20 -11.48 4.36 -22.18
C GLU A 20 -11.19 3.41 -21.00
N GLN A 21 -11.00 2.12 -21.28
CA GLN A 21 -10.70 1.14 -20.24
C GLN A 21 -9.46 1.62 -19.47
N LEU A 22 -9.62 1.92 -18.18
CA LEU A 22 -8.56 2.45 -17.33
C LEU A 22 -7.43 1.42 -17.26
N LEU A 23 -6.42 1.59 -18.13
CA LEU A 23 -5.21 0.80 -18.10
C LEU A 23 -4.41 1.23 -16.87
N ASP A 24 -4.22 0.31 -15.93
CA ASP A 24 -3.39 0.56 -14.77
C ASP A 24 -1.90 0.52 -15.15
N HIS A 25 -1.24 1.67 -15.04
CA HIS A 25 0.20 1.83 -15.27
C HIS A 25 0.98 2.03 -13.95
N THR A 26 0.33 1.86 -12.80
CA THR A 26 0.91 2.09 -11.48
C THR A 26 1.79 0.94 -10.99
N ASN A 27 1.80 -0.22 -11.67
CA ASN A 27 2.43 -1.44 -11.15
C ASN A 27 2.01 -1.77 -9.71
N THR A 28 0.79 -1.37 -9.30
CA THR A 28 0.33 -1.64 -7.95
C THR A 28 0.24 -3.14 -7.70
N ALA A 29 0.54 -3.55 -6.47
CA ALA A 29 0.24 -4.90 -6.05
C ALA A 29 -1.29 -5.07 -6.08
N VAL A 30 -1.78 -5.77 -7.09
CA VAL A 30 -3.18 -6.15 -7.15
C VAL A 30 -3.46 -7.13 -6.01
N PRO A 31 -4.49 -6.88 -5.18
CA PRO A 31 -4.87 -7.83 -4.15
C PRO A 31 -5.11 -9.20 -4.79
N SER A 32 -4.67 -10.25 -4.12
CA SER A 32 -4.92 -11.65 -4.47
C SER A 32 -6.41 -11.93 -4.38
N VAL A 33 -7.17 -11.53 -5.40
CA VAL A 33 -8.56 -11.96 -5.52
C VAL A 33 -8.52 -13.47 -5.76
N PRO A 34 -9.17 -14.29 -4.91
CA PRO A 34 -9.22 -15.72 -5.12
C PRO A 34 -9.78 -15.98 -6.51
N LYS A 35 -9.07 -16.78 -7.33
CA LYS A 35 -9.48 -17.08 -8.70
C LYS A 35 -10.82 -17.85 -8.72
N SER A 36 -11.94 -17.15 -8.62
CA SER A 36 -13.27 -17.68 -8.90
C SER A 36 -13.53 -17.55 -10.40
N VAL A 37 -13.84 -18.67 -11.05
CA VAL A 37 -14.40 -18.82 -12.41
C VAL A 37 -13.69 -17.99 -13.51
N GLY A 38 -12.98 -18.68 -14.41
CA GLY A 38 -12.65 -18.17 -15.75
C GLY A 38 -12.06 -16.75 -15.83
N SER A 39 -10.94 -16.47 -15.17
CA SER A 39 -10.18 -15.24 -15.42
C SER A 39 -9.31 -15.41 -16.68
N ASN A 40 -9.96 -15.44 -17.85
CA ASN A 40 -9.35 -15.01 -19.10
C ASN A 40 -10.12 -13.76 -19.51
N GLY A 41 -9.42 -12.62 -19.58
CA GLY A 41 -9.97 -11.33 -20.01
C GLY A 41 -10.33 -11.26 -21.50
N GLU A 42 -10.60 -12.39 -22.13
CA GLU A 42 -11.16 -12.49 -23.46
C GLU A 42 -12.50 -13.20 -23.33
N TYR A 43 -13.56 -12.59 -23.87
CA TYR A 43 -14.84 -13.25 -24.11
C TYR A 43 -14.67 -14.34 -25.17
N THR A 44 -13.93 -15.40 -24.86
CA THR A 44 -13.94 -16.63 -25.64
C THR A 44 -15.15 -17.42 -25.19
N GLN A 45 -16.05 -17.69 -26.12
CA GLN A 45 -17.21 -18.55 -25.94
C GLN A 45 -16.73 -19.92 -25.40
N VAL A 46 -16.82 -20.11 -24.09
CA VAL A 46 -16.58 -21.41 -23.46
C VAL A 46 -17.69 -22.33 -23.96
N GLY A 47 -17.30 -23.40 -24.65
CA GLY A 47 -18.21 -24.39 -25.20
C GLY A 47 -19.14 -24.95 -24.12
N ALA A 48 -20.39 -25.21 -24.50
CA ALA A 48 -21.53 -25.57 -23.68
C ALA A 48 -21.37 -26.77 -22.71
N ASN A 49 -20.21 -27.42 -22.66
CA ASN A 49 -19.96 -28.59 -21.81
C ASN A 49 -19.34 -28.26 -20.43
N GLU A 50 -18.75 -27.07 -20.21
CA GLU A 50 -18.21 -26.69 -18.89
C GLU A 50 -19.27 -26.05 -17.97
N GLN A 51 -20.33 -25.46 -18.54
CA GLN A 51 -21.41 -24.83 -17.77
C GLN A 51 -22.33 -25.86 -17.07
N GLU A 52 -22.45 -27.09 -17.58
CA GLU A 52 -23.33 -28.10 -16.97
C GLU A 52 -22.78 -28.69 -15.66
N GLN A 53 -21.46 -28.68 -15.43
CA GLN A 53 -20.87 -29.20 -14.19
C GLN A 53 -20.90 -28.20 -13.02
N ASP A 54 -21.00 -26.88 -13.29
CA ASP A 54 -20.95 -25.85 -12.24
C ASP A 54 -22.30 -25.62 -11.52
N LEU A 55 -23.41 -26.11 -12.09
CA LEU A 55 -24.77 -25.99 -11.51
C LEU A 55 -25.00 -26.84 -10.24
N ASN A 56 -24.08 -27.76 -9.92
CA ASN A 56 -24.20 -28.68 -8.77
C ASN A 56 -23.34 -28.28 -7.56
N PHE A 57 -22.64 -27.14 -7.63
CA PHE A 57 -21.77 -26.69 -6.57
C PHE A 57 -22.17 -25.31 -6.05
N ILE A 58 -22.14 -25.17 -4.73
CA ILE A 58 -22.24 -23.87 -4.05
C ILE A 58 -20.81 -23.31 -3.97
N HIS A 59 -20.62 -22.09 -4.43
CA HIS A 59 -19.33 -21.39 -4.34
C HIS A 59 -19.28 -20.63 -3.02
N LEU A 60 -18.27 -20.92 -2.22
CA LEU A 60 -18.03 -20.33 -0.90
C LEU A 60 -16.69 -19.60 -0.90
N PHE A 61 -16.60 -18.55 -0.10
CA PHE A 61 -15.33 -17.88 0.22
C PHE A 61 -15.13 -18.01 1.72
N LEU A 62 -14.19 -18.86 2.13
CA LEU A 62 -14.01 -19.25 3.52
C LEU A 62 -12.68 -18.74 4.07
N ASN A 63 -12.68 -18.33 5.33
CA ASN A 63 -11.43 -18.16 6.07
C ASN A 63 -10.89 -19.55 6.44
N VAL A 64 -9.72 -19.91 5.91
CA VAL A 64 -9.12 -21.22 6.12
C VAL A 64 -8.03 -21.12 7.18
N SER A 65 -8.12 -21.95 8.23
CA SER A 65 -7.05 -22.08 9.22
C SER A 65 -6.36 -23.43 9.11
N ILE A 66 -5.04 -23.47 9.31
CA ILE A 66 -4.24 -24.71 9.35
C ILE A 66 -3.59 -24.83 10.72
N ASN A 67 -3.91 -25.91 11.45
CA ASN A 67 -3.38 -26.17 12.79
C ASN A 67 -3.53 -24.95 13.72
N SER A 68 -4.72 -24.34 13.71
CA SER A 68 -5.07 -23.12 14.47
C SER A 68 -4.38 -21.82 14.02
N ASN A 69 -3.59 -21.85 12.94
CA ASN A 69 -3.08 -20.64 12.30
C ASN A 69 -4.07 -20.21 11.23
N ALA A 70 -4.75 -19.09 11.45
CA ALA A 70 -5.63 -18.51 10.46
C ALA A 70 -4.81 -17.97 9.27
N ASN A 71 -5.32 -18.19 8.06
CA ASN A 71 -4.84 -17.47 6.89
C ASN A 71 -5.51 -16.09 6.85
N GLU A 72 -4.78 -15.07 6.39
CA GLU A 72 -5.35 -13.72 6.26
C GLU A 72 -6.24 -13.60 5.01
N ASP A 73 -6.00 -14.44 3.99
CA ASP A 73 -6.75 -14.43 2.74
C ASP A 73 -7.96 -15.39 2.76
N LEU A 74 -9.08 -14.92 2.20
CA LEU A 74 -10.24 -15.77 1.90
C LEU A 74 -9.91 -16.78 0.79
N VAL A 75 -10.38 -18.00 0.93
CA VAL A 75 -10.17 -19.09 -0.03
C VAL A 75 -11.46 -19.43 -0.74
N ALA A 76 -11.41 -19.50 -2.07
CA ALA A 76 -12.53 -20.01 -2.87
C ALA A 76 -12.66 -21.53 -2.69
N VAL A 77 -13.83 -21.97 -2.24
CA VAL A 77 -14.17 -23.38 -1.98
C VAL A 77 -15.45 -23.71 -2.75
N LYS A 78 -15.49 -24.86 -3.42
CA LYS A 78 -16.74 -25.41 -3.96
C LYS A 78 -17.31 -26.43 -2.98
N GLN A 79 -18.58 -26.33 -2.67
CA GLN A 79 -19.31 -27.33 -1.91
C GLN A 79 -20.28 -28.07 -2.83
N SER A 80 -20.17 -29.39 -2.90
CA SER A 80 -21.12 -30.22 -3.65
C SER A 80 -22.42 -30.43 -2.88
N LYS A 81 -23.47 -30.92 -3.56
CA LYS A 81 -24.76 -31.26 -2.92
C LYS A 81 -24.66 -32.29 -1.79
N ASP A 82 -23.67 -33.18 -1.85
CA ASP A 82 -23.34 -34.17 -0.80
C ASP A 82 -22.46 -33.59 0.33
N GLY A 83 -22.19 -32.27 0.32
CA GLY A 83 -21.47 -31.56 1.37
C GLY A 83 -19.95 -31.68 1.31
N LYS A 84 -19.39 -32.29 0.26
CA LYS A 84 -17.94 -32.36 0.07
C LYS A 84 -17.38 -31.01 -0.34
N LEU A 85 -16.19 -30.70 0.15
CA LEU A 85 -15.52 -29.44 -0.10
C LEU A 85 -14.35 -29.63 -1.06
N TYR A 86 -14.22 -28.72 -2.00
CA TYR A 86 -13.18 -28.75 -3.02
C TYR A 86 -12.42 -27.42 -3.02
N ILE A 87 -11.10 -27.50 -3.07
CA ILE A 87 -10.19 -26.35 -3.15
C ILE A 87 -9.24 -26.57 -4.32
N ARG A 88 -8.87 -25.50 -5.03
CA ARG A 88 -7.89 -25.61 -6.11
C ARG A 88 -6.53 -26.09 -5.59
N SER A 89 -5.86 -26.94 -6.37
CA SER A 89 -4.49 -27.41 -6.07
C SER A 89 -3.52 -26.26 -5.80
N SER A 90 -3.55 -25.19 -6.61
CA SER A 90 -2.75 -23.97 -6.37
C SER A 90 -2.99 -23.36 -5.00
N THR A 91 -4.25 -23.23 -4.58
CA THR A 91 -4.58 -22.65 -3.27
C THR A 91 -4.14 -23.56 -2.12
N LEU A 92 -4.24 -24.89 -2.27
CA LEU A 92 -3.72 -25.84 -1.29
C LEU A 92 -2.17 -25.74 -1.17
N LYS A 93 -1.47 -25.54 -2.29
CA LYS A 93 -0.01 -25.28 -2.29
C LYS A 93 0.34 -23.96 -1.61
N THR A 94 -0.43 -22.88 -1.83
CA THR A 94 -0.26 -21.59 -1.11
C THR A 94 -0.47 -21.76 0.38
N LEU A 95 -1.45 -22.59 0.77
CA LEU A 95 -1.69 -23.03 2.14
C LEU A 95 -0.62 -24.01 2.67
N ARG A 96 0.46 -24.23 1.91
CA ARG A 96 1.61 -25.07 2.23
C ARG A 96 1.32 -26.57 2.33
N LEU A 97 0.18 -27.05 1.84
CA LEU A 97 -0.04 -28.48 1.70
C LEU A 97 0.82 -29.00 0.54
N LYS A 98 1.52 -30.11 0.80
CA LYS A 98 2.22 -30.86 -0.24
C LYS A 98 1.18 -31.53 -1.13
N MET A 99 1.15 -31.10 -2.38
CA MET A 99 0.33 -31.70 -3.44
C MET A 99 1.25 -32.41 -4.42
N ASP A 100 0.75 -33.46 -5.06
CA ASP A 100 1.47 -34.12 -6.16
C ASP A 100 1.72 -33.10 -7.29
N GLU A 101 2.95 -33.02 -7.79
CA GLU A 101 3.35 -32.11 -8.86
C GLU A 101 2.60 -32.40 -10.17
N HIS A 102 2.10 -33.62 -10.37
CA HIS A 102 1.33 -33.99 -11.55
C HIS A 102 -0.10 -33.42 -11.55
N ILE A 103 -0.59 -32.91 -10.41
CA ILE A 103 -1.92 -32.29 -10.32
C ILE A 103 -1.82 -30.82 -10.82
N PRO A 104 -2.51 -30.46 -11.91
CA PRO A 104 -2.52 -29.09 -12.42
C PRO A 104 -3.05 -28.09 -11.40
N ASP A 105 -2.46 -26.90 -11.37
CA ASP A 105 -2.77 -25.83 -10.40
C ASP A 105 -4.24 -25.37 -10.41
N ASN A 106 -4.92 -25.51 -11.56
CA ASN A 106 -6.32 -25.15 -11.72
C ASN A 106 -7.31 -26.27 -11.35
N GLN A 107 -6.82 -27.49 -11.06
CA GLN A 107 -7.69 -28.62 -10.72
C GLN A 107 -8.30 -28.43 -9.33
N TRP A 108 -9.60 -28.68 -9.20
CA TRP A 108 -10.32 -28.75 -7.94
C TRP A 108 -10.04 -30.09 -7.25
N VAL A 109 -9.52 -30.04 -6.03
CA VAL A 109 -9.20 -31.21 -5.23
C VAL A 109 -10.18 -31.30 -4.08
N CYS A 110 -10.81 -32.46 -3.93
CA CYS A 110 -11.71 -32.76 -2.82
C CYS A 110 -10.90 -32.88 -1.53
N ILE A 111 -11.21 -32.06 -0.53
CA ILE A 111 -10.53 -32.09 0.78
C ILE A 111 -10.84 -33.42 1.49
N ASN A 112 -12.03 -33.97 1.28
CA ASN A 112 -12.43 -35.24 1.86
C ASN A 112 -11.57 -36.42 1.38
N ASP A 113 -10.92 -36.30 0.23
CA ASP A 113 -10.08 -37.37 -0.35
C ASP A 113 -8.62 -37.27 0.12
N LEU A 114 -8.27 -36.21 0.86
CA LEU A 114 -6.92 -36.00 1.41
C LEU A 114 -6.74 -36.82 2.69
N ASN A 115 -6.20 -38.03 2.52
CA ASN A 115 -5.92 -38.94 3.63
C ASN A 115 -5.01 -38.31 4.69
N GLY A 116 -5.42 -38.39 5.96
CA GLY A 116 -4.65 -37.88 7.10
C GLY A 116 -4.95 -36.42 7.49
N ILE A 117 -5.78 -35.72 6.72
CA ILE A 117 -6.25 -34.38 7.04
C ILE A 117 -7.63 -34.48 7.71
N GLN A 118 -7.80 -33.81 8.84
CA GLN A 118 -9.12 -33.61 9.43
C GLN A 118 -9.57 -32.18 9.15
N PHE A 119 -10.84 -32.00 8.77
CA PHE A 119 -11.39 -30.67 8.56
C PHE A 119 -12.70 -30.47 9.32
N LYS A 120 -12.97 -29.21 9.67
CA LYS A 120 -14.24 -28.80 10.26
C LYS A 120 -14.70 -27.50 9.58
N TYR A 121 -15.81 -27.59 8.88
CA TYR A 121 -16.49 -26.43 8.31
C TYR A 121 -17.43 -25.82 9.36
N LEU A 122 -17.27 -24.53 9.63
CA LEU A 122 -18.10 -23.75 10.53
C LEU A 122 -18.86 -22.71 9.71
N GLU A 123 -20.08 -23.06 9.31
CA GLU A 123 -20.89 -22.25 8.40
C GLU A 123 -21.18 -20.84 8.94
N ASN A 124 -21.54 -20.72 10.22
CA ASN A 124 -21.84 -19.43 10.86
C ASN A 124 -20.65 -18.46 10.89
N GLU A 125 -19.43 -19.00 10.89
CA GLU A 125 -18.18 -18.23 10.91
C GLU A 125 -17.58 -18.08 9.51
N GLN A 126 -18.18 -18.71 8.49
CA GLN A 126 -17.61 -18.88 7.16
C GLN A 126 -16.15 -19.33 7.22
N SER A 127 -15.85 -20.28 8.12
CA SER A 127 -14.49 -20.72 8.38
C SER A 127 -14.31 -22.22 8.14
N LEU A 128 -13.13 -22.59 7.66
CA LEU A 128 -12.73 -23.97 7.42
C LEU A 128 -11.45 -24.26 8.18
N ASN A 129 -11.56 -25.05 9.24
CA ASN A 129 -10.44 -25.43 10.07
C ASN A 129 -9.85 -26.74 9.58
N LEU A 130 -8.59 -26.72 9.14
CA LEU A 130 -7.82 -27.88 8.70
C LEU A 130 -6.81 -28.27 9.79
N LYS A 131 -6.83 -29.53 10.20
CA LYS A 131 -5.77 -30.15 10.99
C LYS A 131 -4.94 -31.02 10.06
N VAL A 132 -3.72 -30.58 9.80
CA VAL A 132 -2.82 -31.16 8.81
C VAL A 132 -1.55 -31.67 9.51
N PRO A 133 -1.18 -32.96 9.37
CA PRO A 133 0.08 -33.48 9.88
C PRO A 133 1.29 -32.75 9.29
N SER A 134 2.34 -32.53 10.09
CA SER A 134 3.52 -31.75 9.68
C SER A 134 4.26 -32.33 8.47
N ASN A 135 4.21 -33.64 8.23
CA ASN A 135 4.83 -34.28 7.07
C ASN A 135 4.15 -33.93 5.74
N MET A 136 2.88 -33.51 5.77
CA MET A 136 2.11 -33.04 4.62
C MET A 136 2.22 -31.53 4.41
N LEU A 137 2.94 -30.81 5.26
CA LEU A 137 3.21 -29.39 5.11
C LEU A 137 4.61 -29.16 4.52
N THR A 138 4.71 -28.22 3.58
CA THR A 138 6.00 -27.74 3.07
C THR A 138 6.71 -26.95 4.18
N GLY A 139 7.97 -27.28 4.44
CA GLY A 139 8.80 -26.59 5.42
C GLY A 139 8.94 -25.10 5.08
N TYR A 140 8.96 -24.25 6.09
CA TYR A 140 9.22 -22.82 5.93
C TYR A 140 10.56 -22.52 6.58
N SER A 141 11.50 -22.02 5.79
CA SER A 141 12.79 -21.53 6.27
C SER A 141 12.69 -20.01 6.31
N VAL A 142 12.89 -19.43 7.49
CA VAL A 142 13.09 -17.99 7.62
C VAL A 142 14.56 -17.74 7.34
N ASP A 143 14.87 -17.14 6.19
CA ASP A 143 16.22 -16.64 5.92
C ASP A 143 16.41 -15.33 6.68
N LEU A 144 17.19 -15.38 7.76
CA LEU A 144 17.53 -14.21 8.58
C LEU A 144 18.72 -13.43 8.00
N SER A 145 19.29 -13.86 6.87
CA SER A 145 20.42 -13.18 6.23
C SER A 145 19.93 -12.14 5.22
N SER A 146 20.17 -10.86 5.54
CA SER A 146 20.18 -9.71 4.61
C SER A 146 19.08 -9.66 3.54
N GLN A 147 17.82 -9.96 3.89
CA GLN A 147 16.74 -9.72 2.93
C GLN A 147 16.58 -8.23 2.65
N GLN A 148 16.32 -7.91 1.38
CA GLN A 148 15.65 -6.67 1.02
C GLN A 148 14.33 -6.63 1.80
N VAL A 149 14.32 -5.88 2.91
CA VAL A 149 13.14 -5.69 3.79
C VAL A 149 11.95 -5.17 2.96
N THR A 150 12.24 -4.45 1.86
CA THR A 150 11.25 -4.00 0.89
C THR A 150 11.34 -4.82 -0.41
N SER A 151 10.24 -5.47 -0.80
CA SER A 151 10.14 -6.20 -2.06
C SER A 151 10.46 -5.29 -3.27
N PRO A 152 11.29 -5.74 -4.23
CA PRO A 152 11.57 -5.00 -5.46
C PRO A 152 10.33 -4.63 -6.28
N HIS A 153 9.23 -5.38 -6.13
CA HIS A 153 7.98 -5.07 -6.79
C HIS A 153 7.34 -3.79 -6.23
N LEU A 154 7.40 -3.61 -4.90
CA LEU A 154 6.88 -2.41 -4.23
C LEU A 154 7.69 -1.17 -4.59
N LEU A 155 9.00 -1.31 -4.78
CA LEU A 155 9.86 -0.21 -5.23
C LEU A 155 9.55 0.25 -6.66
N LYS A 156 8.91 -0.58 -7.47
CA LYS A 156 8.54 -0.28 -8.87
C LYS A 156 7.13 0.30 -9.02
N MET A 157 6.41 0.47 -7.92
CA MET A 157 5.09 1.09 -7.92
C MET A 157 5.23 2.55 -8.33
N LYS A 158 4.36 2.98 -9.24
CA LYS A 158 4.25 4.35 -9.71
C LYS A 158 3.02 5.00 -9.10
N PRO A 159 3.07 6.30 -8.76
CA PRO A 159 1.92 7.00 -8.22
C PRO A 159 0.78 7.06 -9.24
N LEU A 160 -0.45 7.02 -8.72
CA LEU A 160 -1.64 7.26 -9.52
C LEU A 160 -1.66 8.73 -10.00
N ASN A 161 -2.17 8.95 -11.21
CA ASN A 161 -2.47 10.29 -11.68
C ASN A 161 -3.64 10.85 -10.86
N ALA A 162 -3.38 11.83 -10.00
CA ALA A 162 -4.38 12.38 -9.09
C ALA A 162 -4.13 13.87 -8.83
N ALA A 163 -5.21 14.64 -8.72
CA ALA A 163 -5.16 16.04 -8.30
C ALA A 163 -5.84 16.19 -6.94
N ILE A 164 -5.20 16.91 -6.02
CA ILE A 164 -5.69 17.20 -4.68
C ILE A 164 -5.67 18.72 -4.49
N LEU A 165 -6.74 19.26 -3.93
CA LEU A 165 -6.83 20.65 -3.52
C LEU A 165 -7.07 20.71 -2.01
N ASN A 166 -6.09 21.18 -1.26
CA ASN A 166 -6.24 21.49 0.15
C ASN A 166 -6.59 22.97 0.29
N TYR A 167 -7.56 23.31 1.14
CA TYR A 167 -7.92 24.70 1.39
C TYR A 167 -8.31 24.91 2.85
N SER A 168 -8.06 26.12 3.35
CA SER A 168 -8.57 26.57 4.65
C SER A 168 -9.07 28.00 4.52
N LEU A 169 -10.18 28.33 5.17
CA LEU A 169 -10.78 29.66 5.13
C LEU A 169 -11.15 30.06 6.56
N TYR A 170 -10.80 31.28 6.95
CA TYR A 170 -11.05 31.82 8.28
C TYR A 170 -11.60 33.23 8.17
N ASN A 171 -12.68 33.50 8.89
CA ASN A 171 -13.24 34.84 9.02
C ASN A 171 -13.35 35.21 10.50
N THR A 172 -12.73 36.31 10.89
CA THR A 172 -12.74 36.81 12.27
C THR A 172 -13.32 38.21 12.30
N ILE A 173 -14.30 38.43 13.18
CA ILE A 173 -14.91 39.73 13.42
C ILE A 173 -14.60 40.13 14.86
N THR A 174 -13.95 41.27 15.08
CA THR A 174 -13.62 41.79 16.42
C THR A 174 -13.67 43.32 16.38
N ASN A 175 -14.43 43.96 17.29
CA ASN A 175 -14.52 45.43 17.39
C ASN A 175 -14.74 46.14 16.03
N ASP A 176 -15.71 45.68 15.24
CA ASP A 176 -16.04 46.17 13.89
C ASP A 176 -14.96 45.95 12.79
N GLU A 177 -13.83 45.33 13.14
CA GLU A 177 -12.86 44.83 12.17
C GLU A 177 -13.28 43.44 11.69
N ASN A 178 -13.24 43.26 10.37
CA ASN A 178 -13.50 41.97 9.73
C ASN A 178 -12.25 41.55 8.95
N VAL A 179 -11.66 40.43 9.36
CA VAL A 179 -10.48 39.83 8.73
C VAL A 179 -10.86 38.50 8.12
N PHE A 180 -10.70 38.42 6.80
CA PHE A 180 -10.83 37.18 6.05
C PHE A 180 -9.46 36.70 5.59
N SER A 181 -9.14 35.46 5.92
CA SER A 181 -7.92 34.80 5.45
C SER A 181 -8.24 33.44 4.86
N GLY A 182 -7.40 32.99 3.94
CA GLY A 182 -7.54 31.68 3.34
C GLY A 182 -6.23 31.16 2.80
N THR A 183 -6.11 29.84 2.72
CA THR A 183 -5.02 29.16 2.01
C THR A 183 -5.61 28.20 1.01
N ALA A 184 -4.88 27.99 -0.08
CA ALA A 184 -5.14 26.92 -1.03
C ALA A 184 -3.81 26.31 -1.49
N GLU A 185 -3.76 24.99 -1.59
CA GLU A 185 -2.62 24.23 -2.12
C GLU A 185 -3.14 23.20 -3.12
N GLY A 186 -2.69 23.33 -4.37
CA GLY A 186 -2.94 22.33 -5.41
C GLY A 186 -1.76 21.37 -5.50
N ILE A 187 -2.06 20.07 -5.50
CA ILE A 187 -1.08 19.00 -5.67
C ILE A 187 -1.53 18.14 -6.85
N PHE A 188 -0.65 17.96 -7.83
CA PHE A 188 -0.85 17.08 -8.99
C PHE A 188 0.20 15.98 -8.96
N ASN A 189 -0.23 14.74 -8.81
CA ASN A 189 0.61 13.56 -8.83
C ASN A 189 0.54 12.89 -10.19
N SER A 190 1.69 12.40 -10.67
CA SER A 190 1.79 11.64 -11.91
C SER A 190 2.98 10.69 -11.89
N ALA A 191 3.03 9.76 -12.84
CA ALA A 191 4.16 8.85 -13.01
C ALA A 191 5.52 9.54 -13.20
N ILE A 192 5.54 10.80 -13.63
CA ILE A 192 6.75 11.59 -13.83
C ILE A 192 7.08 12.48 -12.63
N GLY A 193 6.31 12.43 -11.55
CA GLY A 193 6.55 13.22 -10.33
C GLY A 193 5.29 13.93 -9.83
N ASN A 194 5.43 14.60 -8.70
CA ASN A 194 4.41 15.45 -8.12
C ASN A 194 4.74 16.93 -8.39
N PHE A 195 3.72 17.74 -8.59
CA PHE A 195 3.82 19.20 -8.61
C PHE A 195 2.90 19.75 -7.53
N SER A 196 3.40 20.64 -6.68
CA SER A 196 2.59 21.36 -5.70
C SER A 196 2.80 22.86 -5.80
N SER A 197 1.74 23.62 -5.53
CA SER A 197 1.79 25.07 -5.45
C SER A 197 0.74 25.60 -4.48
N GLY A 198 1.16 26.50 -3.59
CA GLY A 198 0.28 27.11 -2.59
C GLY A 198 0.11 28.61 -2.72
N VAL A 199 -0.99 29.12 -2.17
CA VAL A 199 -1.29 30.55 -2.05
C VAL A 199 -1.94 30.83 -0.69
N LEU A 200 -1.64 32.00 -0.14
CA LEU A 200 -2.28 32.59 1.04
C LEU A 200 -2.99 33.87 0.62
N TYR A 201 -4.25 34.00 1.04
CA TYR A 201 -4.98 35.26 1.04
C TYR A 201 -5.12 35.76 2.48
N ASN A 202 -4.90 37.05 2.69
CA ASN A 202 -5.23 37.72 3.93
C ASN A 202 -5.76 39.12 3.61
N GLY A 203 -6.96 39.45 4.05
CA GLY A 203 -7.55 40.76 3.82
C GLY A 203 -8.40 41.22 5.00
N SER A 204 -8.21 42.47 5.39
CA SER A 204 -9.05 43.16 6.37
C SER A 204 -9.86 44.29 5.72
N ASN A 205 -10.90 44.75 6.42
CA ASN A 205 -11.68 45.95 6.07
C ASN A 205 -11.01 47.27 6.50
N GLU A 206 -9.85 47.22 7.14
CA GLU A 206 -9.08 48.42 7.52
C GLU A 206 -8.44 49.08 6.29
N ASN A 207 -8.67 50.39 6.12
CA ASN A 207 -8.08 51.20 5.04
C ASN A 207 -6.68 51.76 5.40
N SER A 208 -6.16 51.47 6.60
CA SER A 208 -4.99 52.15 7.16
C SER A 208 -3.65 51.53 6.75
N TYR A 209 -3.63 50.25 6.35
CA TYR A 209 -2.41 49.53 5.96
C TYR A 209 -2.59 48.78 4.64
N SER A 210 -1.88 49.24 3.60
CA SER A 210 -1.78 48.53 2.31
C SER A 210 -0.72 47.44 2.44
N HIS A 211 -1.12 46.23 2.85
CA HIS A 211 -0.30 45.03 2.69
C HIS A 211 -0.79 44.24 1.46
N GLU A 212 0.13 43.48 0.83
CA GLU A 212 -0.27 42.53 -0.20
C GLU A 212 -1.25 41.52 0.40
N LYS A 213 -2.41 41.39 -0.23
CA LYS A 213 -3.47 40.49 0.24
C LYS A 213 -3.27 39.06 -0.26
N TRP A 214 -2.44 38.87 -1.28
CA TRP A 214 -2.15 37.58 -1.89
C TRP A 214 -0.65 37.30 -1.78
N VAL A 215 -0.30 36.15 -1.23
CA VAL A 215 1.10 35.71 -1.07
C VAL A 215 1.24 34.32 -1.69
N ARG A 216 2.12 34.19 -2.68
CA ARG A 216 2.51 32.88 -3.22
C ARG A 216 3.32 32.13 -2.16
N LEU A 217 2.95 30.88 -1.91
CA LEU A 217 3.70 29.98 -1.04
C LEU A 217 4.70 29.16 -1.88
N GLU A 218 5.10 27.99 -1.37
CA GLU A 218 6.03 27.09 -2.06
C GLU A 218 5.41 26.57 -3.37
N SER A 219 6.21 26.57 -4.44
CA SER A 219 5.87 25.89 -5.69
C SER A 219 7.03 25.00 -6.11
N LYS A 220 6.79 23.70 -6.27
CA LYS A 220 7.83 22.74 -6.62
C LYS A 220 7.29 21.59 -7.44
N TRP A 221 8.15 21.04 -8.29
CA TRP A 221 8.01 19.72 -8.86
C TRP A 221 9.02 18.79 -8.21
N GLN A 222 8.61 17.58 -7.87
CA GLN A 222 9.47 16.58 -7.24
C GLN A 222 9.28 15.20 -7.87
N TYR A 223 10.39 14.54 -8.19
CA TYR A 223 10.43 13.15 -8.63
C TYR A 223 11.26 12.31 -7.66
N VAL A 224 10.70 11.19 -7.22
CA VAL A 224 11.34 10.24 -6.28
C VAL A 224 11.62 8.94 -7.01
N ASP A 225 12.88 8.52 -7.02
CA ASP A 225 13.35 7.22 -7.51
C ASP A 225 13.72 6.35 -6.29
N PRO A 226 12.80 5.49 -5.79
CA PRO A 226 13.03 4.69 -4.59
C PRO A 226 14.02 3.54 -4.83
N GLU A 227 14.20 3.09 -6.08
CA GLU A 227 15.19 2.07 -6.47
C GLU A 227 16.61 2.62 -6.33
N LYS A 228 16.84 3.85 -6.82
CA LYS A 228 18.15 4.53 -6.71
C LYS A 228 18.33 5.33 -5.42
N ILE A 229 17.29 5.42 -4.59
CA ILE A 229 17.25 6.19 -3.33
C ILE A 229 17.55 7.67 -3.61
N ARG A 230 16.85 8.28 -4.58
CA ARG A 230 17.09 9.66 -5.02
C ARG A 230 15.81 10.47 -5.09
N ILE A 231 15.92 11.76 -4.77
CA ILE A 231 14.88 12.77 -4.97
C ILE A 231 15.47 13.88 -5.83
N TYR A 232 14.69 14.31 -6.82
CA TYR A 232 14.98 15.47 -7.65
C TYR A 232 13.87 16.49 -7.44
N THR A 233 14.22 17.68 -6.98
CA THR A 233 13.27 18.77 -6.73
C THR A 233 13.63 19.96 -7.62
N LEU A 234 12.65 20.52 -8.31
CA LEU A 234 12.77 21.75 -9.11
C LEU A 234 11.74 22.77 -8.62
N GLY A 235 12.18 23.97 -8.28
CA GLY A 235 11.34 25.03 -7.72
C GLY A 235 11.84 25.43 -6.34
N ASP A 236 10.92 25.73 -5.43
CA ASP A 236 11.25 26.12 -4.07
C ASP A 236 11.54 24.90 -3.20
N PHE A 237 12.61 24.94 -2.42
CA PHE A 237 12.97 23.89 -1.48
C PHE A 237 13.74 24.43 -0.27
N ILE A 238 13.78 23.62 0.79
CA ILE A 238 14.63 23.85 1.95
C ILE A 238 15.86 22.94 1.84
N SER A 239 17.06 23.47 2.07
CA SER A 239 18.29 22.69 2.00
C SER A 239 18.35 21.66 3.12
N ASN A 240 18.81 20.45 2.79
CA ASN A 240 19.15 19.45 3.80
C ASN A 240 20.34 19.95 4.62
N SER A 241 20.28 19.79 5.94
CA SER A 241 21.37 20.12 6.85
C SER A 241 21.61 18.95 7.81
N PRO A 242 22.88 18.67 8.20
CA PRO A 242 23.17 17.76 9.31
C PRO A 242 22.60 18.29 10.63
N ASP A 243 22.51 17.44 11.66
CA ASP A 243 21.97 17.81 12.99
C ASP A 243 22.68 19.00 13.67
N TRP A 244 23.90 19.32 13.23
CA TRP A 244 24.72 20.43 13.71
C TRP A 244 24.75 21.65 12.75
N GLY A 245 24.00 21.61 11.65
CA GLY A 245 23.94 22.65 10.63
C GLY A 245 22.63 23.46 10.67
N SER A 246 22.51 24.40 9.74
CA SER A 246 21.27 25.18 9.53
C SER A 246 20.74 24.98 8.12
N SER A 247 19.41 24.95 7.99
CA SER A 247 18.73 24.87 6.69
C SER A 247 18.41 26.25 6.15
N VAL A 248 18.50 26.41 4.83
CA VAL A 248 18.15 27.64 4.11
C VAL A 248 17.06 27.35 3.09
N ARG A 249 16.16 28.31 2.86
CA ARG A 249 15.15 28.24 1.81
C ARG A 249 15.71 28.82 0.51
N LEU A 250 15.58 28.06 -0.56
CA LEU A 250 16.16 28.36 -1.87
C LEU A 250 15.12 28.10 -2.97
N ALA A 251 15.36 28.67 -4.15
CA ALA A 251 14.66 28.33 -5.39
C ALA A 251 15.68 27.85 -6.42
N GLY A 252 15.40 26.72 -7.08
CA GLY A 252 16.30 26.15 -8.08
C GLY A 252 16.13 24.64 -8.21
N PHE A 253 17.24 23.94 -8.41
CA PHE A 253 17.27 22.49 -8.53
C PHE A 253 18.01 21.86 -7.35
N GLN A 254 17.42 20.84 -6.75
CA GLN A 254 18.03 20.03 -5.70
C GLN A 254 18.06 18.56 -6.13
N TRP A 255 19.23 17.94 -5.97
CA TRP A 255 19.39 16.49 -6.05
C TRP A 255 19.86 15.98 -4.69
N SER A 256 19.08 15.08 -4.09
CA SER A 256 19.33 14.56 -2.74
C SER A 256 19.00 13.07 -2.63
N SER A 257 19.47 12.43 -1.55
CA SER A 257 19.15 11.03 -1.25
C SER A 257 17.76 10.89 -0.63
N ALA A 258 17.03 9.85 -1.02
CA ALA A 258 15.65 9.58 -0.59
C ALA A 258 15.55 8.70 0.67
N TYR A 259 16.43 8.87 1.67
CA TYR A 259 16.46 7.96 2.84
C TYR A 259 15.15 7.96 3.64
N SER A 260 14.43 9.09 3.70
CA SER A 260 13.12 9.18 4.36
C SER A 260 12.04 8.33 3.67
N GLN A 261 12.22 7.98 2.39
CA GLN A 261 11.31 7.12 1.62
C GLN A 261 11.74 5.65 1.66
N ARG A 262 12.88 5.34 2.29
CA ARG A 262 13.48 4.01 2.41
C ARG A 262 13.77 3.71 3.87
N GLY A 263 12.69 3.57 4.65
CA GLY A 263 12.74 3.27 6.09
C GLY A 263 13.36 1.91 6.42
N ASP A 264 13.61 1.06 5.43
CA ASP A 264 14.39 -0.17 5.53
C ASP A 264 15.90 0.04 5.61
N ILE A 265 16.39 1.25 5.31
CA ILE A 265 17.81 1.56 5.29
C ILE A 265 18.22 2.19 6.62
N VAL A 266 19.13 1.52 7.33
CA VAL A 266 19.82 2.10 8.50
C VAL A 266 20.85 3.11 7.98
N THR A 267 20.60 4.40 8.20
CA THR A 267 21.50 5.50 7.79
C THR A 267 22.55 5.85 8.84
N SER A 268 22.40 5.34 10.05
CA SER A 268 23.36 5.52 11.14
C SER A 268 24.58 4.63 10.93
N ALA A 269 25.76 5.18 11.15
CA ALA A 269 26.98 4.39 11.21
C ALA A 269 26.92 3.44 12.42
N LEU A 270 26.76 2.15 12.16
CA LEU A 270 26.86 1.14 13.21
C LEU A 270 28.34 0.87 13.49
N PRO A 271 28.79 0.94 14.75
CA PRO A 271 30.18 0.63 15.09
C PRO A 271 30.46 -0.85 14.78
N GLN A 272 31.46 -1.10 13.93
CA GLN A 272 31.94 -2.45 13.66
C GLN A 272 33.18 -2.71 14.53
N PHE A 273 33.08 -3.67 15.42
CA PHE A 273 34.21 -4.12 16.23
C PHE A 273 34.85 -5.34 15.56
N SER A 274 36.16 -5.27 15.34
CA SER A 274 36.95 -6.42 14.88
C SER A 274 38.23 -6.50 15.71
N GLY A 275 38.56 -7.71 16.15
CA GLY A 275 39.71 -7.97 17.00
C GLY A 275 40.08 -9.44 16.95
N SER A 276 41.36 -9.75 17.14
CA SER A 276 41.86 -11.13 17.22
C SER A 276 42.53 -11.31 18.57
N ALA A 277 42.27 -12.45 19.22
CA ALA A 277 42.90 -12.81 20.48
C ALA A 277 43.89 -13.97 20.22
N ALA A 278 45.12 -13.81 20.71
CA ALA A 278 46.16 -14.84 20.57
C ALA A 278 45.95 -16.05 21.50
N LEU A 279 45.09 -15.93 22.50
CA LEU A 279 44.69 -16.97 23.45
C LEU A 279 43.16 -16.94 23.63
N PRO A 280 42.52 -18.03 24.12
CA PRO A 280 41.09 -18.02 24.43
C PRO A 280 40.74 -16.92 25.42
N SER A 281 39.85 -16.00 25.03
CA SER A 281 39.42 -14.85 25.84
C SER A 281 37.92 -14.60 25.69
N THR A 282 37.34 -13.86 26.64
CA THR A 282 35.95 -13.39 26.61
C THR A 282 35.86 -11.95 26.10
N LEU A 283 34.74 -11.60 25.47
CA LEU A 283 34.42 -10.25 25.02
C LEU A 283 33.13 -9.79 25.71
N ASP A 284 33.22 -8.73 26.50
CA ASP A 284 32.06 -8.09 27.13
C ASP A 284 31.81 -6.75 26.45
N LEU A 285 30.62 -6.57 25.87
CA LEU A 285 30.17 -5.34 25.23
C LEU A 285 29.08 -4.71 26.10
N TYR A 286 29.38 -3.55 26.67
CA TYR A 286 28.42 -2.78 27.45
C TYR A 286 27.83 -1.65 26.59
N VAL A 287 26.50 -1.60 26.47
CA VAL A 287 25.76 -0.56 25.72
C VAL A 287 24.83 0.16 26.69
N ASN A 288 24.93 1.49 26.79
CA ASN A 288 24.12 2.29 27.72
C ASN A 288 24.21 1.84 29.19
N GLN A 289 25.41 1.48 29.64
CA GLN A 289 25.69 1.02 31.02
C GLN A 289 25.02 -0.32 31.40
N GLN A 290 24.66 -1.15 30.41
CA GLN A 290 24.23 -2.54 30.59
C GLN A 290 25.04 -3.47 29.71
#